data_AF-A0A9P6U7M2-F1
#
_entry.id   AF-A0A9P6U7M2-F1
#
_cell.length_a   1.000
_cell.length_b   1.000
_cell.length_c   1.000
_cell.angle_alpha   90.00
_cell.angle_beta   90.00
_cell.angle_gamma   90.00
#
_symmetry.space_group_name_H-M   'P 1'
#
loop_
_entity.id
_entity.type
_entity.pdbx_description
1 polymer ?
#
loop_
_entity_poly.entity_id
_entity_poly.type
_entity_poly.pdbx_seq_one_letter_code
_entity_poly.pdbx_strand_id
1 'polypeptide(L)'
;MLQRVSALRPVRSATSVSRCINNEARAYNSTSTDDSAKVSAVYKRLGVDISDSSLMTQAVTHKSFAHGAVPTNEKLGHLGRTFLELHVTERSWERVKSNKTLRASVSHSLGSEKLAKVARSMGVDEIMRWKSPSSAPGSKVGEETILAQTMEAIVGAVYHDKGSKAAREFVTKQIYTY
;
A
#
# COMPACT_ATOMS: atom_id res chain seq x y z
N MET A 1 -47.16 28.35 -19.70
CA MET A 1 -46.04 27.39 -19.78
C MET A 1 -44.85 27.99 -19.05
N LEU A 2 -44.74 27.77 -17.73
CA LEU A 2 -43.60 28.23 -16.92
C LEU A 2 -43.20 27.08 -15.99
N GLN A 3 -42.01 26.52 -16.21
CA GLN A 3 -41.44 25.42 -15.44
C GLN A 3 -41.00 25.89 -14.06
N ARG A 4 -41.33 25.09 -13.04
CA ARG A 4 -40.88 25.24 -11.65
C ARG A 4 -39.38 24.89 -11.55
N VAL A 5 -38.59 25.79 -10.99
CA VAL A 5 -37.20 25.55 -10.58
C VAL A 5 -37.21 24.69 -9.31
N SER A 6 -36.64 23.49 -9.39
CA SER A 6 -36.49 22.55 -8.28
C SER A 6 -35.39 23.01 -7.33
N ALA A 7 -35.73 23.20 -6.05
CA ALA A 7 -34.78 23.51 -4.98
C ALA A 7 -33.78 22.35 -4.76
N LEU A 8 -32.50 22.69 -4.65
CA LEU A 8 -31.41 21.78 -4.31
C LEU A 8 -31.56 21.29 -2.86
N ARG A 9 -31.45 19.98 -2.63
CA ARG A 9 -31.47 19.36 -1.29
C ARG A 9 -30.14 19.60 -0.57
N PRO A 10 -30.14 19.82 0.76
CA PRO A 10 -28.91 19.99 1.52
C PRO A 10 -28.13 18.68 1.63
N VAL A 11 -26.81 18.79 1.50
CA VAL A 11 -25.84 17.69 1.69
C VAL A 11 -25.86 17.26 3.15
N ARG A 12 -25.94 15.94 3.39
CA ARG A 12 -25.99 15.33 4.73
C ARG A 12 -24.73 15.66 5.54
N SER A 13 -24.91 15.98 6.82
CA SER A 13 -23.86 16.44 7.74
C SER A 13 -22.77 15.39 8.02
N ALA A 14 -21.56 15.88 8.26
CA ALA A 14 -20.29 15.15 8.46
C ALA A 14 -20.24 14.20 9.67
N THR A 15 -21.38 13.96 10.34
CA THR A 15 -21.44 13.25 11.63
C THR A 15 -21.50 11.72 11.49
N SER A 16 -21.85 11.20 10.30
CA SER A 16 -22.06 9.77 10.07
C SER A 16 -20.78 8.99 9.75
N VAL A 17 -19.80 9.63 9.11
CA VAL A 17 -18.55 8.96 8.67
C VAL A 17 -17.60 8.75 9.85
N SER A 18 -17.52 9.73 10.75
CA SER A 18 -16.68 9.67 11.97
C SER A 18 -17.09 8.55 12.93
N ARG A 19 -18.34 8.09 12.88
CA ARG A 19 -18.86 7.09 13.81
C ARG A 19 -18.54 5.65 13.39
N CYS A 20 -18.39 5.38 12.08
CA CYS A 20 -17.97 4.06 11.57
C CYS A 20 -16.48 3.82 11.80
N ILE A 21 -15.64 4.84 11.63
CA ILE A 21 -14.19 4.75 11.86
C ILE A 21 -13.87 4.45 13.34
N ASN A 22 -14.65 5.05 14.25
CA ASN A 22 -14.42 4.93 15.70
C ASN A 22 -14.82 3.56 16.29
N ASN A 23 -15.65 2.77 15.60
CA ASN A 23 -16.12 1.48 16.12
C ASN A 23 -15.18 0.33 15.70
N GLU A 24 -14.55 0.42 14.53
CA GLU A 24 -13.56 -0.56 14.06
C GLU A 24 -12.23 -0.47 14.85
N ALA A 25 -11.85 0.72 15.30
CA ALA A 25 -10.64 0.95 16.10
C ALA A 25 -10.68 0.30 17.50
N ARG A 26 -11.88 0.11 18.09
CA ARG A 26 -12.03 -0.39 19.48
C ARG A 26 -11.88 -1.90 19.62
N ALA A 27 -12.18 -2.68 18.58
CA ALA A 27 -12.10 -4.14 18.62
C ALA A 27 -10.66 -4.69 18.39
N TYR A 28 -9.74 -3.83 17.95
CA TYR A 28 -8.35 -4.20 17.59
C TYR A 28 -7.36 -4.10 18.77
N ASN A 29 -7.75 -3.45 19.88
CA ASN A 29 -6.84 -3.03 20.93
C ASN A 29 -6.36 -4.13 21.91
N SER A 30 -6.84 -5.37 21.82
CA SER A 30 -6.57 -6.38 22.85
C SER A 30 -5.47 -7.41 22.51
N THR A 31 -4.79 -7.33 21.34
CA THR A 31 -3.80 -8.35 20.94
C THR A 31 -2.43 -7.87 20.43
N SER A 32 -2.10 -6.58 20.32
CA SER A 32 -1.06 -6.16 19.35
C SER A 32 0.00 -5.12 19.79
N THR A 33 0.26 -4.93 21.08
CA THR A 33 1.31 -3.97 21.50
C THR A 33 2.71 -4.34 20.98
N ASP A 34 3.03 -5.64 20.94
CA ASP A 34 4.32 -6.16 20.43
C ASP A 34 4.46 -6.05 18.90
N ASP A 35 3.37 -6.25 18.17
CA ASP A 35 3.37 -6.16 16.70
C ASP A 35 3.54 -4.71 16.25
N SER A 36 2.91 -3.75 16.94
CA SER A 36 3.03 -2.33 16.62
C SER A 36 4.47 -1.81 16.78
N ALA A 37 5.17 -2.25 17.82
CA ALA A 37 6.57 -1.88 18.05
C ALA A 37 7.50 -2.44 16.95
N LYS A 38 7.29 -3.69 16.53
CA LYS A 38 8.05 -4.32 15.43
C LYS A 38 7.81 -3.61 14.10
N VAL A 39 6.54 -3.30 13.78
CA VAL A 39 6.17 -2.54 12.59
C VAL A 39 6.88 -1.19 12.60
N SER A 40 6.80 -0.43 13.69
CA SER A 40 7.49 0.87 13.79
C SER A 40 9.01 0.74 13.60
N ALA A 41 9.64 -0.31 14.14
CA ALA A 41 11.07 -0.54 13.97
C ALA A 41 11.46 -0.81 12.51
N VAL A 42 10.66 -1.58 11.76
CA VAL A 42 10.87 -1.76 10.31
C VAL A 42 10.69 -0.44 9.57
N TYR A 43 9.64 0.33 9.85
CA TYR A 43 9.43 1.64 9.19
C TYR A 43 10.59 2.62 9.43
N LYS A 44 11.19 2.60 10.63
CA LYS A 44 12.44 3.34 10.90
C LYS A 44 13.60 2.84 10.04
N ARG A 45 13.76 1.53 9.85
CA ARG A 45 14.75 0.94 8.92
C ARG A 45 14.49 1.34 7.46
N LEU A 46 13.22 1.43 7.05
CA LEU A 46 12.80 1.93 5.73
C LEU A 46 13.18 3.40 5.51
N GLY A 47 13.47 4.15 6.58
CA GLY A 47 13.71 5.58 6.53
C GLY A 47 12.43 6.38 6.28
N VAL A 48 11.28 5.84 6.69
CA VAL A 48 9.97 6.44 6.52
C VAL A 48 9.36 6.69 7.89
N ASP A 49 8.97 7.94 8.12
CA ASP A 49 8.23 8.33 9.32
C ASP A 49 6.77 8.58 8.93
N ILE A 50 5.89 7.59 9.14
CA ILE A 50 4.44 7.73 8.95
C ILE A 50 3.84 8.25 10.26
N SER A 51 2.97 9.27 10.18
CA SER A 51 2.40 9.91 11.39
C SER A 51 1.45 8.97 12.14
N ASP A 52 0.74 8.11 11.42
CA ASP A 52 -0.29 7.21 11.94
C ASP A 52 0.22 5.75 11.99
N SER A 53 0.38 5.20 13.20
CA SER A 53 0.77 3.81 13.42
C SER A 53 -0.26 2.78 12.92
N SER A 54 -1.54 3.17 12.89
CA SER A 54 -2.60 2.32 12.35
C SER A 54 -2.46 2.18 10.83
N LEU A 55 -2.03 3.24 10.13
CA LEU A 55 -1.74 3.23 8.70
C LEU A 55 -0.54 2.32 8.38
N MET A 56 0.52 2.38 9.18
CA MET A 56 1.67 1.48 9.05
C MET A 56 1.24 0.01 9.11
N THR A 57 0.39 -0.31 10.09
CA THR A 57 -0.13 -1.66 10.32
C THR A 57 -1.06 -2.10 9.20
N GLN A 58 -1.94 -1.21 8.73
CA GLN A 58 -2.83 -1.46 7.61
C GLN A 58 -2.04 -1.80 6.35
N ALA A 59 -0.98 -1.06 6.03
CA ALA A 59 -0.17 -1.27 4.83
C ALA A 59 0.46 -2.67 4.76
N VAL A 60 0.78 -3.27 5.91
CA VAL A 60 1.37 -4.61 6.01
C VAL A 60 0.34 -5.73 6.25
N THR A 61 -0.95 -5.41 6.21
CA THR A 61 -2.04 -6.36 6.45
C THR A 61 -2.71 -6.78 5.15
N HIS A 62 -2.43 -8.00 4.70
CA HIS A 62 -3.05 -8.57 3.51
C HIS A 62 -4.47 -9.07 3.80
N LYS A 63 -5.37 -9.09 2.81
CA LYS A 63 -6.76 -9.56 2.97
C LYS A 63 -6.93 -11.00 3.46
N SER A 64 -5.90 -11.84 3.31
CA SER A 64 -5.95 -13.21 3.83
C SER A 64 -5.79 -13.27 5.36
N PHE A 65 -5.32 -12.19 5.99
CA PHE A 65 -5.22 -12.06 7.44
C PHE A 65 -6.60 -11.80 8.06
N ALA A 66 -6.88 -12.46 9.19
CA ALA A 66 -8.13 -12.31 9.95
C ALA A 66 -9.41 -12.36 9.08
N HIS A 67 -9.40 -13.09 7.97
CA HIS A 67 -10.49 -13.16 7.00
C HIS A 67 -10.97 -11.78 6.48
N GLY A 68 -10.09 -10.76 6.48
CA GLY A 68 -10.44 -9.40 6.07
C GLY A 68 -11.31 -8.64 7.08
N ALA A 69 -11.43 -9.13 8.32
CA ALA A 69 -12.18 -8.45 9.38
C ALA A 69 -11.49 -7.17 9.90
N VAL A 70 -10.29 -6.87 9.43
CA VAL A 70 -9.50 -5.68 9.75
C VAL A 70 -9.20 -4.89 8.48
N PRO A 71 -8.93 -3.58 8.57
CA PRO A 71 -8.51 -2.78 7.42
C PRO A 71 -7.33 -3.43 6.69
N THR A 72 -7.50 -3.65 5.38
CA THR A 72 -6.50 -4.32 4.54
C THR A 72 -5.69 -3.31 3.72
N ASN A 73 -4.58 -3.79 3.18
CA ASN A 73 -3.66 -3.02 2.37
C ASN A 73 -4.11 -2.81 0.92
N GLU A 74 -5.27 -3.33 0.47
CA GLU A 74 -5.66 -3.31 -0.95
C GLU A 74 -5.80 -1.88 -1.52
N LYS A 75 -6.42 -0.96 -0.77
CA LYS A 75 -6.58 0.45 -1.21
C LYS A 75 -5.23 1.17 -1.29
N LEU A 76 -4.38 0.95 -0.30
CA LEU A 76 -3.02 1.52 -0.26
C LEU A 76 -2.16 0.92 -1.37
N GLY A 77 -2.25 -0.38 -1.61
CA GLY A 77 -1.56 -1.08 -2.68
C GLY A 77 -1.96 -0.56 -4.05
N HIS A 78 -3.25 -0.31 -4.28
CA HIS A 78 -3.71 0.32 -5.52
C HIS A 78 -3.11 1.71 -5.71
N LEU A 79 -3.19 2.57 -4.69
CA LEU A 79 -2.62 3.91 -4.72
C LEU A 79 -1.11 3.90 -4.99
N GLY A 80 -0.37 3.04 -4.29
CA GLY A 80 1.07 2.91 -4.45
C GLY A 80 1.47 2.36 -5.81
N ARG A 81 0.76 1.34 -6.33
CA ARG A 81 0.99 0.83 -7.69
C ARG A 81 0.78 1.91 -8.74
N THR A 82 -0.34 2.62 -8.70
CA THR A 82 -0.62 3.70 -9.67
C THR A 82 0.46 4.77 -9.63
N PHE A 83 0.91 5.15 -8.44
CA PHE A 83 2.00 6.09 -8.27
C PHE A 83 3.34 5.57 -8.83
N LEU A 84 3.69 4.31 -8.55
CA LEU A 84 4.90 3.65 -9.06
C LEU A 84 4.90 3.59 -10.59
N GLU A 85 3.78 3.18 -11.19
CA GLU A 85 3.62 3.12 -12.64
C GLU A 85 3.84 4.49 -13.28
N LEU A 86 3.23 5.54 -12.72
CA LEU A 86 3.45 6.92 -13.19
C LEU A 86 4.92 7.32 -13.07
N HIS A 87 5.52 7.14 -11.89
CA HIS A 87 6.88 7.58 -11.62
C HIS A 87 7.92 6.86 -12.51
N VAL A 88 7.78 5.55 -12.69
CA VAL A 88 8.65 4.77 -13.58
C VAL A 88 8.44 5.18 -15.04
N THR A 89 7.20 5.48 -15.43
CA THR A 89 6.88 5.96 -16.78
C THR A 89 7.57 7.30 -17.05
N GLU A 90 7.45 8.27 -16.14
CA GLU A 90 8.14 9.57 -16.21
C GLU A 90 9.66 9.37 -16.38
N ARG A 91 10.27 8.51 -15.55
CA ARG A 91 11.71 8.22 -15.59
C ARG A 91 12.16 7.50 -16.87
N SER A 92 11.27 6.71 -17.46
CA SER A 92 11.57 5.91 -18.66
C SER A 92 11.32 6.68 -19.96
N TRP A 93 10.58 7.79 -19.90
CA TRP A 93 10.10 8.55 -21.06
C TRP A 93 11.21 8.86 -22.08
N GLU A 94 12.35 9.36 -21.61
CA GLU A 94 13.49 9.75 -22.47
C GLU A 94 14.50 8.62 -22.70
N ARG A 95 14.44 7.54 -21.88
CA ARG A 95 15.47 6.49 -21.84
C ARG A 95 15.14 5.28 -22.69
N VAL A 96 13.87 5.07 -23.01
CA VAL A 96 13.42 3.92 -23.79
C VAL A 96 13.81 4.12 -25.25
N LYS A 97 14.73 3.26 -25.72
CA LYS A 97 15.16 3.21 -27.12
C LYS A 97 14.06 2.57 -27.99
N SER A 98 14.09 2.86 -29.29
CA SER A 98 13.07 2.42 -30.27
C SER A 98 12.81 0.90 -30.32
N ASN A 99 13.71 0.08 -29.79
CA ASN A 99 13.58 -1.38 -29.78
C ASN A 99 12.76 -1.95 -28.61
N LYS A 100 12.29 -1.12 -27.67
CA LYS A 100 11.43 -1.54 -26.55
C LYS A 100 10.23 -0.59 -26.44
N THR A 101 9.07 -1.13 -26.04
CA THR A 101 7.92 -0.28 -25.71
C THR A 101 8.06 0.29 -24.31
N LEU A 102 7.54 1.51 -24.09
CA LEU A 102 7.52 2.16 -22.78
C LEU A 102 6.84 1.26 -21.73
N ARG A 103 5.71 0.64 -22.09
CA ARG A 103 4.98 -0.31 -21.25
C ARG A 103 5.85 -1.50 -20.82
N ALA A 104 6.59 -2.12 -21.75
CA ALA A 104 7.46 -3.25 -21.42
C ALA A 104 8.59 -2.83 -20.48
N SER A 105 9.15 -1.62 -20.65
CA SER A 105 10.15 -1.06 -19.74
C SER A 105 9.58 -0.87 -18.32
N VAL A 106 8.39 -0.27 -18.22
CA VAL A 106 7.72 -0.04 -16.93
C VAL A 106 7.42 -1.35 -16.21
N SER A 107 6.81 -2.33 -16.91
CA SER A 107 6.51 -3.64 -16.32
C SER A 107 7.77 -4.38 -15.87
N HIS A 108 8.88 -4.25 -16.61
CA HIS A 108 10.15 -4.85 -16.21
C HIS A 108 10.75 -4.20 -14.96
N SER A 109 10.55 -2.89 -14.75
CA SER A 109 11.01 -2.17 -13.57
C SER A 109 10.17 -2.47 -12.31
N LEU A 110 8.89 -2.80 -12.48
CA LEU A 110 7.94 -3.05 -11.38
C LEU A 110 7.56 -4.54 -11.23
N GLY A 111 8.41 -5.45 -11.68
CA GLY A 111 8.15 -6.88 -11.57
C GLY A 111 8.05 -7.35 -10.11
N SER A 112 7.09 -8.23 -9.83
CA SER A 112 6.84 -8.75 -8.48
C SER A 112 8.09 -9.33 -7.81
N GLU A 113 8.94 -10.02 -8.57
CA GLU A 113 10.22 -10.56 -8.07
C GLU A 113 11.14 -9.46 -7.53
N LYS A 114 11.28 -8.34 -8.27
CA LYS A 114 12.11 -7.21 -7.85
C LYS A 114 11.56 -6.55 -6.60
N LEU A 115 10.25 -6.27 -6.59
CA LEU A 115 9.60 -5.65 -5.43
C LEU A 115 9.64 -6.56 -4.19
N ALA A 116 9.46 -7.87 -4.36
CA ALA A 116 9.60 -8.83 -3.28
C ALA A 116 11.02 -8.88 -2.73
N LYS A 117 12.04 -8.83 -3.61
CA LYS A 117 13.44 -8.79 -3.22
C LYS A 117 13.77 -7.54 -2.40
N VAL A 118 13.30 -6.38 -2.84
CA VAL A 118 13.44 -5.12 -2.09
C VAL A 118 12.70 -5.20 -0.75
N ALA A 119 11.48 -5.73 -0.72
CA ALA A 119 10.72 -5.91 0.51
C ALA A 119 11.47 -6.77 1.53
N ARG A 120 12.07 -7.90 1.10
CA ARG A 120 12.87 -8.78 1.97
C ARG A 120 14.14 -8.13 2.46
N SER A 121 14.88 -7.42 1.60
CA SER A 121 16.11 -6.72 2.03
C SER A 121 15.84 -5.64 3.07
N MET A 122 14.58 -5.22 3.19
CA MET A 122 14.10 -4.24 4.14
C MET A 122 13.43 -4.84 5.39
N GLY A 123 13.32 -6.18 5.48
CA GLY A 123 12.66 -6.86 6.61
C GLY A 123 11.14 -6.72 6.62
N VAL A 124 10.50 -6.46 5.47
CA VAL A 124 9.03 -6.37 5.37
C VAL A 124 8.37 -7.72 5.62
N ASP A 125 9.04 -8.81 5.28
CA ASP A 125 8.63 -10.19 5.56
C ASP A 125 8.45 -10.47 7.06
N GLU A 126 9.24 -9.82 7.92
CA GLU A 126 9.16 -9.96 9.39
C GLU A 126 7.86 -9.38 9.97
N ILE A 127 7.25 -8.39 9.29
CA ILE A 127 6.06 -7.66 9.77
C ILE A 127 4.83 -7.89 8.90
N MET A 128 4.96 -8.67 7.83
CA MET A 128 3.88 -8.95 6.90
C MET A 128 2.81 -9.82 7.59
N ARG A 129 1.58 -9.31 7.63
CA ARG A 129 0.44 -9.99 8.25
C ARG A 129 -0.40 -10.63 7.15
N TRP A 130 -0.19 -11.91 6.98
CA TRP A 130 -0.86 -12.71 5.96
C TRP A 130 -1.04 -14.14 6.45
N LYS A 131 -2.01 -14.85 5.87
CA LYS A 131 -2.12 -16.29 6.06
C LYS A 131 -1.20 -16.99 5.07
N SER A 132 -0.09 -17.55 5.55
CA SER A 132 0.82 -18.36 4.75
C SER A 132 0.09 -19.60 4.20
N PRO A 133 0.26 -19.96 2.92
CA PRO A 133 -0.31 -21.17 2.35
C PRO A 133 0.44 -22.38 2.91
N SER A 134 -0.16 -23.04 3.90
CA SER A 134 0.26 -24.39 4.32
C SER A 134 -1.00 -25.19 4.62
N SER A 135 -1.43 -26.07 3.67
CA SER A 135 -2.29 -27.28 3.79
C SER A 135 -3.24 -27.54 2.60
N ALA A 136 -3.38 -26.63 1.63
CA ALA A 136 -4.27 -26.86 0.47
C ALA A 136 -3.46 -27.08 -0.82
N PRO A 137 -3.42 -28.29 -1.40
CA PRO A 137 -2.86 -28.49 -2.73
C PRO A 137 -3.65 -27.64 -3.74
N GLY A 138 -3.00 -26.65 -4.37
CA GLY A 138 -3.59 -25.85 -5.46
C GLY A 138 -3.50 -24.32 -5.33
N SER A 139 -3.12 -23.75 -4.18
CA SER A 139 -2.99 -22.29 -4.04
C SER A 139 -1.62 -21.80 -4.53
N LYS A 140 -1.55 -21.33 -5.79
CA LYS A 140 -0.33 -20.85 -6.46
C LYS A 140 0.06 -19.39 -6.14
N VAL A 141 -0.64 -18.69 -5.25
CA VAL A 141 -0.24 -17.31 -4.91
C VAL A 141 0.94 -17.38 -3.93
N GLY A 142 2.14 -17.14 -4.45
CA GLY A 142 3.37 -17.18 -3.70
C GLY A 142 3.54 -16.00 -2.75
N GLU A 143 4.31 -16.22 -1.69
CA GLU A 143 4.79 -15.21 -0.74
C GLU A 143 5.33 -13.96 -1.45
N GLU A 144 6.03 -14.15 -2.57
CA GLU A 144 6.61 -13.06 -3.37
C GLU A 144 5.56 -12.07 -3.89
N THR A 145 4.42 -12.56 -4.36
CA THR A 145 3.35 -11.69 -4.84
C THR A 145 2.81 -10.84 -3.72
N ILE A 146 2.67 -11.41 -2.52
CA ILE A 146 2.13 -10.71 -1.35
C ILE A 146 3.15 -9.72 -0.79
N LEU A 147 4.45 -10.06 -0.80
CA LEU A 147 5.53 -9.14 -0.47
C LEU A 147 5.55 -7.95 -1.43
N ALA A 148 5.45 -8.20 -2.74
CA ALA A 148 5.39 -7.14 -3.74
C ALA A 148 4.18 -6.22 -3.53
N GLN A 149 2.99 -6.78 -3.30
CA GLN A 149 1.78 -6.02 -2.99
C GLN A 149 1.90 -5.22 -1.69
N THR A 150 2.55 -5.80 -0.68
CA THR A 150 2.81 -5.12 0.59
C THR A 150 3.78 -3.95 0.39
N MET A 151 4.80 -4.11 -0.44
CA MET A 151 5.72 -3.03 -0.79
C MET A 151 5.00 -1.90 -1.54
N GLU A 152 4.13 -2.22 -2.50
CA GLU A 152 3.26 -1.23 -3.15
C GLU A 152 2.39 -0.50 -2.12
N ALA A 153 1.81 -1.23 -1.15
CA ALA A 153 0.99 -0.63 -0.12
C ALA A 153 1.77 0.28 0.83
N ILE A 154 3.02 -0.05 1.15
CA ILE A 154 3.92 0.83 1.91
C ILE A 154 4.15 2.13 1.13
N VAL A 155 4.44 2.07 -0.18
CA VAL A 155 4.56 3.26 -1.03
C VAL A 155 3.25 4.08 -1.01
N GLY A 156 2.11 3.41 -1.09
CA GLY A 156 0.80 4.04 -0.99
C GLY A 156 0.56 4.71 0.36
N ALA A 157 1.01 4.12 1.46
CA ALA A 157 0.93 4.69 2.80
C ALA A 157 1.79 5.95 2.93
N VAL A 158 3.00 5.96 2.38
CA VAL A 158 3.86 7.16 2.32
C VAL A 158 3.19 8.25 1.50
N TYR A 159 2.63 7.91 0.34
CA TYR A 159 1.91 8.86 -0.49
C TYR A 159 0.70 9.44 0.24
N HIS A 160 -0.06 8.60 0.94
CA HIS A 160 -1.27 9.01 1.65
C HIS A 160 -0.96 9.96 2.82
N ASP A 161 0.06 9.67 3.61
CA ASP A 161 0.41 10.45 4.81
C ASP A 161 1.27 11.69 4.50
N LYS A 162 2.22 11.58 3.58
CA LYS A 162 3.25 12.62 3.32
C LYS A 162 3.18 13.24 1.92
N GLY A 163 2.34 12.73 1.04
CA GLY A 163 2.16 13.24 -0.32
C GLY A 163 3.20 12.75 -1.33
N SER A 164 3.06 13.24 -2.57
CA SER A 164 3.81 12.75 -3.74
C SER A 164 5.31 12.98 -3.66
N LYS A 165 5.76 14.11 -3.09
CA LYS A 165 7.18 14.43 -2.98
C LYS A 165 7.93 13.41 -2.12
N ALA A 166 7.42 13.13 -0.92
CA ALA A 166 8.01 12.14 -0.02
C ALA A 166 7.98 10.72 -0.63
N ALA A 167 6.89 10.37 -1.30
CA ALA A 167 6.80 9.09 -2.00
C ALA A 167 7.85 8.96 -3.12
N ARG A 168 8.12 10.03 -3.89
CA ARG A 168 9.17 10.04 -4.93
C ARG A 168 10.56 9.83 -4.34
N GLU A 169 10.87 10.51 -3.24
CA GLU A 169 12.15 10.39 -2.54
C GLU A 169 12.33 8.95 -2.00
N PHE A 170 11.29 8.39 -1.39
CA PHE A 170 11.28 7.01 -0.90
C PHE A 170 11.52 5.99 -2.02
N VAL A 171 10.76 6.06 -3.12
CA VAL A 171 10.90 5.16 -4.26
C VAL A 171 12.29 5.29 -4.88
N THR A 172 12.80 6.52 -5.02
CA THR A 172 14.11 6.76 -5.61
C THR A 172 15.24 6.12 -4.79
N LYS A 173 15.14 6.22 -3.47
CA LYS A 173 16.15 5.68 -2.55
C LYS A 173 16.10 4.16 -2.41
N GLN A 174 14.90 3.58 -2.41
CA GLN A 174 14.72 2.18 -2.00
C GLN A 174 14.50 1.22 -3.17
N ILE A 175 13.83 1.65 -4.24
CA ILE A 175 13.45 0.74 -5.34
C ILE A 175 14.49 0.75 -6.46
N TYR A 176 15.14 1.88 -6.75
CA TYR A 176 16.12 1.98 -7.84
C TYR A 176 17.57 1.72 -7.43
N THR A 177 17.82 1.40 -6.17
CA THR A 177 19.17 1.07 -5.66
C THR A 177 19.53 -0.40 -5.92
N TYR A 178 18.57 -1.23 -6.38
CA TYR A 178 18.71 -2.67 -6.63
C TYR A 178 18.44 -3.08 -8.08
#